data_AF-A0A800CYV8-F1
#
_entry.id   AF-A0A800CYV8-F1
#
_cell.length_a   1.000
_cell.length_b   1.000
_cell.length_c   1.000
_cell.angle_alpha   90.00
_cell.angle_beta   90.00
_cell.angle_gamma   90.00
#
_symmetry.space_group_name_H-M   'P 1'
#
loop_
_entity.id
_entity.type
_entity.pdbx_description
1 polymer ?
#
loop_
_entity_poly.entity_id
_entity_poly.type
_entity_poly.pdbx_seq_one_letter_code
_entity_poly.pdbx_strand_id
1 'polypeptide(L)'
;MPLCGVSYKDRQNNMTKTMPFDAMEFICRFLLHVLPGRFMKIRYYGFLGSICRKKSVLLIRRLMSKAMKLERFINETLQEKVFRLTGKDIFLCPHCRNGQMLYQGILQPVTQAEPALLFTFN
;
A
#
# COMPACT_ATOMS: atom_id res chain seq x y z
N MET A 1 6.04 -32.87 4.28
CA MET A 1 6.92 -32.17 3.32
C MET A 1 7.93 -31.35 4.11
N PRO A 2 9.21 -31.26 3.69
CA PRO A 2 10.22 -30.58 4.49
C PRO A 2 9.96 -29.07 4.51
N LEU A 3 9.81 -28.52 5.72
CA LEU A 3 9.70 -27.08 5.94
C LEU A 3 11.05 -26.42 5.62
N CYS A 4 11.06 -25.48 4.68
CA CYS A 4 12.24 -24.70 4.35
C CYS A 4 12.26 -23.42 5.21
N GLY A 5 13.33 -23.19 5.96
CA GLY A 5 13.47 -22.01 6.82
C GLY A 5 14.13 -20.85 6.08
N VAL A 6 13.45 -19.72 5.96
CA VAL A 6 14.03 -18.49 5.37
C VAL A 6 14.35 -17.50 6.48
N SER A 7 15.59 -17.01 6.50
CA SER A 7 16.06 -15.97 7.42
C SER A 7 15.87 -14.60 6.79
N TYR A 8 15.18 -13.69 7.49
CA TYR A 8 14.95 -12.31 7.04
C TYR A 8 15.23 -11.30 8.15
N LYS A 9 15.65 -10.09 7.74
CA LYS A 9 15.93 -8.99 8.68
C LYS A 9 14.67 -8.16 8.89
N ASP A 10 14.14 -8.18 10.10
CA ASP A 10 13.04 -7.31 10.53
C ASP A 10 13.56 -5.87 10.62
N ARG A 11 13.04 -4.98 9.77
CA ARG A 11 13.44 -3.57 9.73
C ARG A 11 12.91 -2.74 10.90
N GLN A 12 11.89 -3.23 11.61
CA GLN A 12 11.31 -2.52 12.75
C GLN A 12 12.16 -2.72 14.01
N ASN A 13 12.61 -3.97 14.23
CA ASN A 13 13.36 -4.35 15.43
C ASN A 13 14.86 -4.57 15.17
N ASN A 14 15.31 -4.44 13.92
CA ASN A 14 16.68 -4.75 13.47
C ASN A 14 17.17 -6.18 13.80
N MET A 15 16.25 -7.09 14.13
CA MET A 15 16.55 -8.48 14.46
C MET A 15 16.39 -9.37 13.23
N THR A 16 17.22 -10.41 13.15
CA THR A 16 17.07 -11.47 12.14
C THR A 16 16.07 -12.50 12.68
N LYS A 17 15.00 -12.76 11.94
CA LYS A 17 13.96 -13.74 12.27
C LYS A 17 13.95 -14.84 11.22
N THR A 18 13.72 -16.07 11.66
CA THR A 18 13.58 -17.23 10.77
C THR A 18 12.11 -17.64 10.73
N MET A 19 11.56 -17.78 9.53
CA MET A 19 10.18 -18.19 9.34
C MET A 19 10.15 -19.52 8.57
N PRO A 20 9.59 -20.60 9.16
CA PRO A 20 9.40 -21.85 8.46
C PRO A 20 8.22 -21.72 7.48
N PHE A 21 8.42 -22.12 6.23
CA PHE A 21 7.36 -22.18 5.22
C PHE A 21 7.40 -23.52 4.50
N ASP A 22 6.24 -23.94 4.00
CA ASP A 22 6.19 -24.98 2.98
C ASP A 22 6.84 -24.49 1.67
N ALA A 23 7.43 -25.40 0.92
CA ALA A 23 8.11 -25.08 -0.34
C ALA A 23 7.16 -24.40 -1.35
N MET A 24 5.89 -24.82 -1.40
CA MET A 24 4.92 -24.22 -2.31
C MET A 24 4.52 -22.81 -1.88
N GLU A 25 4.35 -22.58 -0.58
CA GLU A 25 4.07 -21.24 -0.05
C GLU A 25 5.22 -20.27 -0.35
N PHE A 26 6.47 -20.74 -0.27
CA PHE A 26 7.64 -19.93 -0.60
C PHE A 26 7.61 -19.49 -2.07
N ILE A 27 7.36 -20.43 -3.00
CA ILE A 27 7.30 -20.12 -4.44
C ILE A 27 6.19 -19.11 -4.74
N CYS A 28 4.99 -19.31 -4.18
CA CYS A 28 3.87 -18.40 -4.36
C CYS A 28 4.17 -16.99 -3.83
N ARG A 29 4.74 -16.87 -2.61
CA ARG A 29 5.14 -15.58 -2.03
C ARG A 29 6.25 -14.91 -2.84
N PHE A 30 7.19 -15.69 -3.36
CA PHE A 30 8.28 -15.20 -4.19
C PHE A 30 7.75 -14.62 -5.52
N LEU A 31 6.80 -15.29 -6.16
CA LEU A 31 6.20 -14.84 -7.41
C LEU A 31 5.44 -13.50 -7.27
N LEU A 32 4.87 -13.20 -6.09
CA LEU A 32 4.28 -11.86 -5.82
C LEU A 32 5.31 -10.73 -5.89
N HIS A 33 6.59 -11.03 -5.65
CA HIS A 33 7.67 -10.06 -5.75
C HIS A 33 8.26 -9.96 -7.15
N VAL A 34 7.93 -10.90 -8.04
CA VAL A 34 8.35 -10.86 -9.44
C VAL A 34 7.44 -9.88 -10.18
N LEU A 35 8.06 -8.87 -10.78
CA LEU A 35 7.35 -7.85 -11.55
C LEU A 35 6.74 -8.51 -12.81
N PRO A 36 5.42 -8.47 -13.02
CA PRO A 36 4.82 -9.05 -14.22
C PRO A 36 5.40 -8.43 -15.49
N GLY A 37 5.39 -9.20 -16.58
CA GLY A 37 5.89 -8.72 -17.87
C GLY A 37 5.22 -7.40 -18.28
N ARG A 38 5.97 -6.53 -18.97
CA ARG A 38 5.55 -5.18 -19.38
C ARG A 38 5.45 -4.14 -18.26
N PHE A 39 5.70 -4.50 -17.00
CA PHE A 39 5.86 -3.52 -15.93
C PHE A 39 7.35 -3.17 -15.75
N MET A 40 7.63 -1.88 -15.54
CA MET A 40 8.98 -1.37 -15.28
C MET A 40 9.09 -0.90 -13.84
N LYS A 41 10.15 -1.32 -13.14
CA LYS A 41 10.44 -0.79 -11.79
C LYS A 41 10.94 0.64 -11.92
N ILE A 42 10.15 1.61 -11.45
CA ILE A 42 10.56 3.02 -11.40
C ILE A 42 11.68 3.14 -10.36
N ARG A 43 12.89 3.41 -10.84
CA ARG A 43 14.03 3.77 -10.00
C ARG A 43 14.14 5.29 -10.02
N TYR A 44 14.02 5.92 -8.86
CA TYR A 44 14.18 7.37 -8.74
C TYR A 44 15.66 7.73 -8.82
N TYR A 45 16.04 8.45 -9.87
CA TYR A 45 17.41 8.96 -10.08
C TYR A 45 17.44 10.49 -9.99
N GLY A 46 18.64 11.05 -9.95
CA GLY A 46 18.83 12.51 -9.89
C GLY A 46 18.25 13.10 -8.62
N PHE A 47 17.57 14.25 -8.71
CA PHE A 47 17.05 14.99 -7.56
C PHE A 47 15.91 14.27 -6.80
N LEU A 48 15.31 13.21 -7.36
CA LEU A 48 14.29 12.39 -6.68
C LEU A 48 14.87 11.14 -5.99
N GLY A 49 16.17 10.87 -6.14
CA GLY A 49 16.83 9.74 -5.49
C GLY A 49 16.77 9.82 -3.97
N SER A 50 16.60 8.70 -3.27
CA SER A 50 16.37 8.66 -1.82
C SER A 50 17.40 9.42 -0.98
N ILE A 51 18.67 9.38 -1.39
CA ILE A 51 19.80 10.02 -0.70
C ILE A 51 19.73 11.55 -0.80
N CYS A 52 19.50 12.07 -2.00
CA CYS A 52 19.56 13.50 -2.30
C CYS A 52 18.19 14.19 -2.25
N ARG A 53 17.08 13.44 -2.30
CA ARG A 53 15.70 13.96 -2.37
C ARG A 53 15.43 15.07 -1.36
N LYS A 54 15.81 14.88 -0.09
CA LYS A 54 15.56 15.91 0.94
C LYS A 54 16.26 17.23 0.62
N LYS A 55 17.53 17.19 0.21
CA LYS A 55 18.32 18.39 -0.10
C LYS A 55 17.91 19.00 -1.44
N SER A 56 17.77 18.18 -2.47
CA SER A 56 17.45 18.62 -3.83
C SER A 56 16.04 19.16 -3.96
N VAL A 57 15.04 18.56 -3.30
CA VAL A 57 13.66 19.08 -3.31
C VAL A 57 13.57 20.44 -2.59
N LEU A 58 14.29 20.61 -1.48
CA LEU A 58 14.35 21.91 -0.79
C LEU A 58 15.02 22.98 -1.67
N LEU A 59 16.12 22.62 -2.35
CA LEU A 59 16.79 23.52 -3.28
C LEU A 59 15.88 23.93 -4.45
N ILE A 60 15.21 22.95 -5.09
CA ILE A 60 14.25 23.20 -6.18
C ILE A 60 13.14 24.12 -5.70
N ARG A 61 12.55 23.87 -4.52
CA ARG A 61 11.51 24.74 -3.94
C ARG A 61 11.99 26.17 -3.71
N ARG A 62 13.22 26.35 -3.21
CA ARG A 62 13.84 27.68 -3.02
C ARG A 62 14.12 28.40 -4.34
N LEU A 63 14.54 27.68 -5.37
CA LEU A 63 14.71 28.26 -6.71
C LEU A 63 13.37 28.59 -7.35
N MET A 64 12.34 27.78 -7.08
CA MET A 64 10.97 27.97 -7.53
C MET A 64 10.16 28.99 -6.71
N SER A 65 10.77 29.75 -5.79
CA SER A 65 10.10 30.66 -4.83
C SER A 65 9.17 31.73 -5.42
N LYS A 66 8.95 31.78 -6.75
CA LYS A 66 7.91 32.58 -7.39
C LYS A 66 6.61 31.82 -7.74
N ALA A 67 6.61 30.49 -7.78
CA ALA A 67 5.51 29.72 -8.39
C ALA A 67 4.76 28.74 -7.48
N MET A 68 5.23 28.48 -6.25
CA MET A 68 4.51 27.56 -5.37
C MET A 68 4.32 28.18 -4.00
N LYS A 69 3.31 29.05 -3.90
CA LYS A 69 2.52 29.15 -2.67
C LYS A 69 2.15 27.70 -2.37
N LEU A 70 2.80 27.10 -1.37
CA LEU A 70 2.41 25.78 -0.88
C LEU A 70 0.98 26.00 -0.42
N GLU A 71 0.01 25.63 -1.27
CA GLU A 71 -1.37 25.66 -0.88
C GLU A 71 -1.40 24.81 0.37
N ARG A 72 -1.72 25.48 1.49
CA ARG A 72 -1.90 24.82 2.77
C ARG A 72 -2.84 23.68 2.45
N PHE A 73 -2.40 22.45 2.71
CA PHE A 73 -3.31 21.33 2.69
C PHE A 73 -4.40 21.70 3.67
N ILE A 74 -5.53 22.16 3.14
CA ILE A 74 -6.72 22.41 3.93
C ILE A 74 -7.00 21.06 4.57
N ASN A 75 -7.26 21.05 5.87
CA ASN A 75 -7.70 19.86 6.58
C ASN A 75 -9.13 19.53 6.12
N GLU A 76 -9.29 19.26 4.83
CA GLU A 76 -10.53 18.79 4.25
C GLU A 76 -10.70 17.34 4.67
N THR A 77 -11.91 17.04 5.13
CA THR A 77 -12.37 15.68 5.36
C THR A 77 -12.36 14.89 4.05
N LEU A 78 -12.34 13.56 4.13
CA LEU A 78 -12.39 12.69 2.95
C LEU A 78 -13.64 12.99 2.10
N GLN A 79 -14.78 13.28 2.75
CA GLN A 79 -16.01 13.68 2.09
C GLN A 79 -15.82 14.95 1.25
N GLU A 80 -15.30 16.02 1.85
CA GLU A 80 -15.07 17.31 1.18
C GLU A 80 -14.09 17.18 0.01
N LYS A 81 -13.02 16.38 0.17
CA LYS A 81 -12.05 16.12 -0.89
C LYS A 81 -12.68 15.43 -2.08
N VAL A 82 -13.43 14.36 -1.85
CA VAL A 82 -14.04 13.59 -2.94
C VAL A 82 -15.16 14.38 -3.58
N PHE A 83 -15.95 15.12 -2.80
CA PHE A 83 -16.97 16.02 -3.33
C PHE A 83 -16.36 17.10 -4.23
N ARG A 84 -15.27 17.76 -3.81
CA ARG A 84 -14.57 18.75 -4.65
C ARG A 84 -14.02 18.15 -5.95
N LEU A 85 -13.43 16.95 -5.89
CA LEU A 85 -12.78 16.33 -7.05
C LEU A 85 -13.75 15.67 -8.02
N THR A 86 -14.86 15.12 -7.53
CA THR A 86 -15.77 14.28 -8.32
C THR A 86 -17.19 14.82 -8.42
N GLY A 87 -17.54 15.84 -7.63
CA GLY A 87 -18.89 16.40 -7.54
C GLY A 87 -19.90 15.46 -6.88
N LYS A 88 -19.44 14.35 -6.29
CA LYS A 88 -20.30 13.30 -5.73
C LYS A 88 -20.09 13.19 -4.22
N ASP A 89 -21.18 13.10 -3.49
CA ASP A 89 -21.13 12.76 -2.07
C ASP A 89 -21.04 11.24 -1.92
N ILE A 90 -20.01 10.77 -1.22
CA ILE A 90 -19.75 9.34 -0.98
C ILE A 90 -20.79 8.75 -0.03
N PHE A 91 -21.43 9.59 0.79
CA PHE A 91 -22.47 9.14 1.72
C PHE A 91 -23.85 9.05 1.07
N LEU A 92 -24.01 9.39 -0.20
CA LEU A 92 -25.28 9.18 -0.92
C LEU A 92 -25.25 7.86 -1.66
N CYS A 93 -26.35 7.11 -1.54
CA CYS A 93 -26.52 5.88 -2.31
C CYS A 93 -26.53 6.18 -3.83
N PRO A 94 -25.67 5.53 -4.63
CA PRO A 94 -25.57 5.79 -6.06
C PRO A 94 -26.83 5.40 -6.85
N HIS A 95 -27.70 4.57 -6.26
CA HIS A 95 -28.91 4.06 -6.90
C HIS A 95 -30.14 4.94 -6.67
N CYS A 96 -30.42 5.31 -5.41
CA CYS A 96 -31.62 6.07 -5.07
C CYS A 96 -31.37 7.57 -4.87
N ARG A 97 -30.11 8.01 -4.68
CA ARG A 97 -29.68 9.40 -4.40
C ARG A 97 -30.35 10.11 -3.20
N ASN A 98 -31.33 9.48 -2.56
CA ASN A 98 -32.04 9.97 -1.38
C ASN A 98 -31.62 9.27 -0.07
N GLY A 99 -31.06 8.07 -0.15
CA GLY A 99 -30.62 7.31 1.02
C GLY A 99 -29.20 7.69 1.43
N GLN A 100 -28.98 7.92 2.74
CA GLN A 100 -27.65 8.09 3.31
C GLN A 100 -27.02 6.72 3.64
N MET A 101 -25.78 6.52 3.21
CA MET A 101 -24.96 5.37 3.55
C MET A 101 -24.36 5.57 4.94
N LEU A 102 -24.68 4.67 5.87
CA LEU A 102 -24.13 4.68 7.23
C LEU A 102 -22.91 3.76 7.31
N TYR A 103 -21.86 4.23 7.96
CA TYR A 103 -20.68 3.41 8.24
C TYR A 103 -21.04 2.34 9.27
N GLN A 104 -20.92 1.07 8.88
CA GLN A 104 -21.28 -0.06 9.75
C GLN A 104 -20.07 -0.66 10.49
N GLY A 105 -18.86 -0.51 9.96
CA GLY A 105 -17.63 -1.01 10.59
C GLY A 105 -16.48 -1.24 9.61
N ILE A 106 -15.29 -1.51 10.15
CA ILE A 106 -14.13 -1.97 9.39
C ILE A 106 -14.21 -3.49 9.30
N LEU A 107 -14.19 -4.02 8.08
CA LEU A 107 -13.92 -5.44 7.88
C LEU A 107 -12.46 -5.70 8.25
N GLN A 108 -12.25 -6.53 9.28
CA GLN A 108 -10.91 -6.99 9.58
C GLN A 108 -10.40 -7.80 8.37
N PRO A 109 -9.13 -7.59 7.95
CA PRO A 109 -8.55 -8.43 6.91
C PRO A 109 -8.68 -9.88 7.37
N VAL A 110 -9.23 -10.73 6.50
CA VAL A 110 -9.26 -12.17 6.76
C VAL A 110 -7.81 -12.63 6.78
N THR A 111 -7.21 -12.67 7.96
CA THR A 111 -6.01 -13.47 8.19
C THR A 111 -6.47 -14.90 8.01
N GLN A 112 -6.19 -15.49 6.85
CA GLN A 112 -6.31 -16.93 6.69
C GLN A 112 -5.28 -17.57 7.62
N ALA A 113 -5.69 -17.78 8.86
CA ALA A 113 -4.99 -18.59 9.84
C ALA A 113 -5.90 -19.80 10.10
N GLU A 114 -5.84 -20.75 9.17
CA GLU A 114 -5.84 -22.20 9.37
C GLU A 114 -6.06 -22.89 8.01
N PRO A 115 -5.15 -23.77 7.56
CA PRO A 115 -5.51 -24.76 6.58
C PRO A 115 -6.42 -25.77 7.28
N ALA A 116 -7.73 -25.64 7.10
CA ALA A 116 -8.64 -26.73 7.41
C ALA A 116 -8.21 -27.94 6.57
N LEU A 117 -7.57 -28.90 7.23
CA LEU A 117 -7.40 -30.26 6.73
C LEU A 117 -8.78 -30.76 6.30
N LEU A 118 -8.91 -31.24 5.06
CA LEU A 118 -9.76 -32.37 4.63
C LEU A 118 -9.80 -32.43 3.08
N PHE A 119 -8.79 -33.07 2.50
CA PHE A 119 -8.97 -33.85 1.28
C PHE A 119 -8.27 -35.20 1.49
N THR A 120 -8.92 -36.07 2.26
CA THR A 120 -8.78 -37.50 2.04
C THR A 120 -9.46 -37.82 0.72
N PHE A 121 -8.67 -38.07 -0.32
CA PHE A 121 -9.10 -38.88 -1.45
C PHE A 121 -8.31 -40.18 -1.40
N ASN A 122 -9.05 -41.29 -1.48
CA ASN A 122 -8.61 -42.69 -1.49
C ASN A 122 -7.36 -42.94 -2.33
#